data_AF-A0A535RFK2-F1
#
_entry.id   AF-A0A535RFK2-F1
#
_cell.length_a   1.000
_cell.length_b   1.000
_cell.length_c   1.000
_cell.angle_alpha   90.00
_cell.angle_beta   90.00
_cell.angle_gamma   90.00
#
_symmetry.space_group_name_H-M   'P 1'
#
loop_
_entity.id
_entity.type
_entity.pdbx_description
1 polymer ?
#
loop_
_entity_poly.entity_id
_entity_poly.type
_entity_poly.pdbx_seq_one_letter_code
_entity_poly.pdbx_strand_id
1 'polypeptide(L)'
;PQRGLELYKAGFAPYLIATGERSLTEESGWDKTLANKYAEYLIENGVDGSHIIIQNRSLNTLEDVTFSLGTLSGLERIILVNRPIQQRRGYATFQKQTTGIILINTPSIEETMLEGQLAARSVLEYEKIERYAEKGDIEKPVVSDEVREAYERLKAILG
;
A
#
# COMPACT_ATOMS: atom_id res chain seq x y z
N PRO A 1 -3.82 -2.14 9.19
CA PRO A 1 -3.72 -0.95 10.07
C PRO A 1 -2.82 -1.17 11.31
N GLN A 2 -2.71 -2.42 11.77
CA GLN A 2 -1.87 -2.89 12.88
C GLN A 2 -0.43 -2.35 12.83
N ARG A 3 0.26 -2.54 11.70
CA ARG A 3 1.65 -2.06 11.56
C ARG A 3 1.77 -0.54 11.70
N GLY A 4 0.80 0.22 11.17
CA GLY A 4 0.74 1.67 11.35
C GLY A 4 0.54 2.06 12.82
N LEU A 5 -0.35 1.35 13.53
CA LEU A 5 -0.59 1.53 14.96
C LEU A 5 0.68 1.31 15.79
N GLU A 6 1.41 0.22 15.53
CA GLU A 6 2.67 -0.10 16.20
C GLU A 6 3.69 1.03 16.05
N LEU A 7 3.85 1.52 14.81
CA LEU A 7 4.80 2.58 14.49
C LEU A 7 4.42 3.90 15.18
N TYR A 8 3.13 4.23 15.19
CA TYR A 8 2.60 5.41 15.88
C TYR A 8 2.84 5.30 17.40
N LYS A 9 2.49 4.17 18.02
CA LYS A 9 2.69 3.95 19.46
C LYS A 9 4.16 3.95 19.87
N ALA A 10 5.05 3.53 18.97
CA ALA A 10 6.49 3.60 19.17
C ALA A 10 7.09 5.00 18.89
N GLY A 11 6.27 5.98 18.52
CA GLY A 11 6.70 7.37 18.32
C GLY A 11 7.40 7.66 17.00
N PHE A 12 7.29 6.77 15.99
CA PHE A 12 7.94 6.96 14.70
C PHE A 12 7.25 7.99 13.80
N ALA A 13 5.96 8.28 14.05
CA ALA A 13 5.21 9.31 13.34
C ALA A 13 4.11 9.87 14.26
N PRO A 14 3.89 11.21 14.25
CA PRO A 14 2.86 11.84 15.08
C PRO A 14 1.44 11.76 14.48
N TYR A 15 1.32 11.43 13.19
CA TYR A 15 0.04 11.33 12.48
C TYR A 15 -0.02 10.03 11.66
N LEU A 16 -1.24 9.57 11.40
CA LEU A 16 -1.55 8.43 10.53
C LEU A 16 -2.46 8.90 9.40
N ILE A 17 -2.17 8.46 8.17
CA ILE A 17 -3.05 8.68 7.02
C ILE A 17 -3.63 7.32 6.64
N ALA A 18 -4.94 7.16 6.78
CA ALA A 18 -5.66 5.98 6.31
C ALA A 18 -6.20 6.27 4.91
N THR A 19 -5.87 5.43 3.93
CA THR A 19 -6.29 5.60 2.53
C THR A 19 -7.14 4.41 2.04
N GLY A 20 -7.98 4.64 1.03
CA GLY A 20 -8.74 3.62 0.32
C GLY A 20 -10.26 3.73 0.43
N GLU A 21 -10.95 3.63 -0.71
CA GLU A 21 -12.41 3.73 -0.84
C GLU A 21 -13.11 2.37 -0.64
N ARG A 22 -12.67 1.27 -1.28
CA ARG A 22 -13.43 0.00 -1.22
C ARG A 22 -12.56 -1.25 -1.42
N SER A 23 -12.89 -2.31 -0.69
CA SER A 23 -12.50 -3.68 -1.05
C SER A 23 -13.46 -4.18 -2.13
N LEU A 24 -12.95 -4.53 -3.31
CA LEU A 24 -13.74 -5.11 -4.41
C LEU A 24 -14.38 -6.48 -4.08
N THR A 25 -14.16 -7.02 -2.88
CA THR A 25 -14.56 -8.37 -2.47
C THR A 25 -15.71 -8.44 -1.47
N GLU A 26 -16.33 -7.33 -1.08
CA GLU A 26 -17.44 -7.36 -0.12
C GLU A 26 -18.79 -7.19 -0.83
N GLU A 27 -19.38 -8.33 -1.20
CA GLU A 27 -20.78 -8.48 -1.64
C GLU A 27 -21.79 -8.29 -0.48
N SER A 28 -21.32 -8.01 0.75
CA SER A 28 -22.16 -7.93 1.95
C SER A 28 -22.06 -6.55 2.62
N GLY A 29 -22.97 -5.63 2.31
CA GLY A 29 -23.53 -4.66 3.26
C GLY A 29 -22.63 -3.81 4.18
N TRP A 30 -21.42 -3.41 3.78
CA TRP A 30 -20.60 -2.45 4.54
C TRP A 30 -20.60 -1.07 3.86
N ASP A 31 -21.34 -0.10 4.41
CA ASP A 31 -21.40 1.30 3.94
C ASP A 31 -20.11 2.12 4.20
N LYS A 32 -19.03 1.48 4.70
CA LYS A 32 -17.80 2.17 5.12
C LYS A 32 -16.60 1.80 4.26
N THR A 33 -15.82 2.80 3.92
CA THR A 33 -14.59 2.65 3.13
C THR A 33 -13.47 1.94 3.88
N LEU A 34 -12.44 1.47 3.18
CA LEU A 34 -11.24 0.89 3.81
C LEU A 34 -10.55 1.89 4.74
N ALA A 35 -10.42 3.15 4.31
CA ALA A 35 -9.85 4.21 5.12
C ALA A 35 -10.63 4.43 6.42
N ASN A 36 -11.96 4.45 6.34
CA ASN A 36 -12.82 4.59 7.52
C ASN A 36 -12.67 3.37 8.46
N LYS A 37 -12.65 2.14 7.92
CA LYS A 37 -12.41 0.93 8.72
C LYS A 37 -11.05 0.95 9.42
N TYR A 38 -10.00 1.42 8.73
CA TYR A 38 -8.67 1.55 9.32
C TYR A 38 -8.64 2.62 10.41
N ALA A 39 -9.28 3.77 10.20
CA ALA A 39 -9.38 4.82 11.21
C ALA A 39 -10.14 4.35 12.46
N GLU A 40 -11.26 3.65 12.29
CA GLU A 40 -12.02 3.05 13.40
C GLU A 40 -11.16 2.09 14.21
N TYR A 41 -10.48 1.16 13.54
CA TYR A 41 -9.54 0.26 14.19
C TYR A 41 -8.45 1.01 14.99
N LEU A 42 -7.87 2.07 14.42
CA LEU A 42 -6.84 2.87 15.10
C LEU A 42 -7.39 3.57 16.36
N ILE A 43 -8.59 4.14 16.27
CA ILE A 43 -9.28 4.80 17.40
C ILE A 43 -9.61 3.79 18.50
N GLU A 44 -10.21 2.66 18.15
CA GLU A 44 -10.54 1.56 19.08
C GLU A 44 -9.29 1.03 19.81
N ASN A 45 -8.11 1.19 19.21
CA ASN A 45 -6.85 0.77 19.77
C ASN A 45 -6.02 1.91 20.40
N GLY A 46 -6.65 3.05 20.69
CA GLY A 46 -6.09 4.12 21.53
C GLY A 46 -5.36 5.23 20.80
N VAL A 47 -5.56 5.40 19.49
CA VAL A 47 -5.13 6.59 18.75
C VAL A 47 -6.18 7.68 18.87
N ASP A 48 -5.78 8.90 19.21
CA ASP A 48 -6.68 10.05 19.15
C ASP A 48 -7.11 10.31 17.69
N GLY A 49 -8.41 10.41 17.44
CA GLY A 49 -8.95 10.63 16.10
C GLY A 49 -8.42 11.90 15.42
N SER A 50 -8.01 12.91 16.20
CA SER A 50 -7.38 14.13 15.67
C SER A 50 -5.98 13.89 15.08
N HIS A 51 -5.35 12.75 15.38
CA HIS A 51 -4.08 12.33 14.78
C HIS A 51 -4.27 11.43 13.54
N ILE A 52 -5.50 11.17 13.12
CA ILE A 52 -5.82 10.32 11.96
C ILE A 52 -6.44 11.16 10.86
N ILE A 53 -5.81 11.12 9.69
CA ILE A 53 -6.30 11.74 8.47
C ILE A 53 -6.94 10.63 7.63
N ILE A 54 -8.22 10.81 7.28
CA ILE A 54 -8.98 9.84 6.50
C ILE A 54 -9.04 10.32 5.04
N GLN A 55 -8.39 9.59 4.15
CA GLN A 55 -8.51 9.72 2.70
C GLN A 55 -9.36 8.54 2.21
N ASN A 56 -10.66 8.73 2.00
CA ASN A 56 -11.58 7.64 1.72
C ASN A 56 -12.12 7.63 0.28
N ARG A 57 -11.38 8.22 -0.66
CA ARG A 57 -11.83 8.38 -2.06
C ARG A 57 -10.95 7.69 -3.09
N SER A 58 -9.83 7.10 -2.67
CA SER A 58 -8.90 6.43 -3.57
C SER A 58 -9.34 5.00 -3.91
N LEU A 59 -9.38 4.69 -5.20
CA LEU A 59 -9.69 3.34 -5.72
C LEU A 59 -8.43 2.49 -5.94
N ASN A 60 -7.26 3.13 -5.95
CA ASN A 60 -5.99 2.49 -6.25
C ASN A 60 -4.82 3.27 -5.62
N THR A 61 -3.62 2.68 -5.68
CA THR A 61 -2.43 3.25 -5.05
C THR A 61 -1.96 4.57 -5.68
N LEU A 62 -2.27 4.82 -6.96
CA LEU A 62 -1.96 6.10 -7.59
C LEU A 62 -2.87 7.21 -7.01
N GLU A 63 -4.15 6.90 -6.82
CA GLU A 63 -5.11 7.79 -6.16
C GLU A 63 -4.79 7.99 -4.67
N ASP A 64 -4.33 6.95 -3.97
CA ASP A 64 -3.88 7.05 -2.57
C ASP A 64 -2.86 8.19 -2.41
N VAL A 65 -1.83 8.23 -3.26
CA VAL A 65 -0.82 9.29 -3.18
C VAL A 65 -1.32 10.62 -3.75
N THR A 66 -1.92 10.63 -4.94
CA THR A 66 -2.30 11.87 -5.63
C THR A 66 -3.37 12.65 -4.87
N PHE A 67 -4.35 11.97 -4.27
CA PHE A 67 -5.35 12.63 -3.45
C PHE A 67 -4.84 13.04 -2.06
N SER A 68 -3.73 12.47 -1.61
CA SER A 68 -3.06 12.87 -0.36
C SER A 68 -2.00 13.95 -0.55
N LEU A 69 -1.64 14.37 -1.77
CA LEU A 69 -0.56 15.36 -2.01
C LEU A 69 -0.71 16.65 -1.20
N GLY A 70 -1.95 17.15 -1.06
CA GLY A 70 -2.22 18.34 -0.23
C GLY A 70 -1.86 18.13 1.25
N THR A 71 -2.10 16.94 1.78
CA THR A 71 -1.72 16.54 3.15
C THR A 71 -0.22 16.27 3.28
N LEU A 72 0.40 15.74 2.23
CA LEU A 72 1.83 15.41 2.21
C LEU A 72 2.73 16.63 2.00
N SER A 73 2.16 17.76 1.56
CA SER A 73 2.90 18.99 1.29
C SER A 73 3.63 19.49 2.54
N GLY A 74 4.93 19.74 2.41
CA GLY A 74 5.78 20.22 3.50
C GLY A 74 6.31 19.13 4.45
N LEU A 75 5.93 17.86 4.24
CA LEU A 75 6.53 16.74 4.98
C LEU A 75 7.89 16.37 4.39
N GLU A 76 8.89 16.16 5.24
CA GLU A 76 10.21 15.67 4.80
C GLU A 76 10.26 14.15 4.65
N ARG A 77 9.47 13.42 5.44
CA ARG A 77 9.52 11.96 5.52
C ARG A 77 8.13 11.37 5.72
N ILE A 78 7.87 10.23 5.11
CA ILE A 78 6.69 9.40 5.40
C ILE A 78 7.08 7.94 5.54
N ILE A 79 6.35 7.21 6.38
CA ILE A 79 6.49 5.76 6.50
C ILE A 79 5.35 5.12 5.71
N LEU A 80 5.69 4.43 4.63
CA LEU A 80 4.72 3.80 3.76
C LEU A 80 4.45 2.35 4.22
N VAL A 81 3.20 2.09 4.59
CA VAL A 81 2.73 0.78 5.06
C VAL A 81 1.68 0.24 4.10
N ASN A 82 2.04 -0.75 3.29
CA ASN A 82 1.12 -1.51 2.43
C ASN A 82 1.23 -3.01 2.75
N ARG A 83 0.35 -3.81 2.13
CA ARG A 83 0.51 -5.27 2.13
C ARG A 83 1.87 -5.66 1.51
N PRO A 84 2.58 -6.69 2.01
CA PRO A 84 3.89 -7.08 1.49
C PRO A 84 3.93 -7.24 -0.05
N ILE A 85 2.94 -7.93 -0.61
CA ILE A 85 2.85 -8.18 -2.07
C ILE A 85 2.67 -6.91 -2.90
N GLN A 86 2.12 -5.84 -2.32
CA GLN A 86 1.86 -4.56 -3.00
C GLN A 86 2.95 -3.53 -2.70
N GLN A 87 3.80 -3.77 -1.69
CA GLN A 87 4.73 -2.77 -1.14
C GLN A 87 5.68 -2.21 -2.21
N ARG A 88 6.25 -3.08 -3.06
CA ARG A 88 7.20 -2.65 -4.10
C ARG A 88 6.54 -1.70 -5.11
N ARG A 89 5.36 -2.04 -5.60
CA ARG A 89 4.59 -1.18 -6.52
C ARG A 89 4.17 0.11 -5.83
N GLY A 90 3.65 0.03 -4.61
CA GLY A 90 3.23 1.20 -3.84
C GLY A 90 4.39 2.16 -3.57
N TYR A 91 5.56 1.66 -3.21
CA TYR A 91 6.76 2.49 -3.06
C TYR A 91 7.11 3.21 -4.37
N ALA A 92 7.16 2.48 -5.50
CA ALA A 92 7.47 3.08 -6.80
C ALA A 92 6.43 4.14 -7.23
N THR A 93 5.16 3.91 -6.91
CA THR A 93 4.09 4.90 -7.12
C THR A 93 4.32 6.15 -6.27
N PHE A 94 4.47 6.02 -4.96
CA PHE A 94 4.72 7.18 -4.10
C PHE A 94 6.00 7.92 -4.49
N GLN A 95 7.05 7.19 -4.87
CA GLN A 95 8.32 7.79 -5.28
C GLN A 95 8.17 8.61 -6.56
N LYS A 96 7.35 8.15 -7.52
CA LYS A 96 7.11 8.88 -8.76
C LYS A 96 6.26 10.14 -8.54
N GLN A 97 5.27 10.05 -7.66
CA GLN A 97 4.27 11.10 -7.48
C GLN A 97 4.63 12.14 -6.41
N THR A 98 5.59 11.85 -5.53
CA THR A 98 6.08 12.79 -4.51
C THR A 98 7.47 13.31 -4.90
N THR A 99 7.76 14.57 -4.56
CA THR A 99 9.08 15.18 -4.78
C THR A 99 9.58 15.75 -3.46
N GLY A 100 10.83 15.46 -3.11
CA GLY A 100 11.46 15.98 -1.88
C GLY A 100 11.06 15.27 -0.58
N ILE A 101 10.20 14.24 -0.66
CA ILE A 101 9.79 13.45 0.50
C ILE A 101 10.62 12.16 0.55
N ILE A 102 11.25 11.88 1.69
CA ILE A 102 11.92 10.60 1.94
C ILE A 102 10.87 9.55 2.30
N LEU A 103 10.82 8.48 1.50
CA LEU A 103 9.94 7.35 1.73
C LEU A 103 10.66 6.27 2.55
N ILE A 104 10.12 5.96 3.73
CA ILE A 104 10.56 4.85 4.57
C ILE A 104 9.65 3.66 4.31
N ASN A 105 10.22 2.58 3.77
CA ASN A 105 9.46 1.43 3.31
C ASN A 105 9.24 0.40 4.44
N THR A 106 8.01 0.29 4.95
CA THR A 106 7.70 -0.58 6.10
C THR A 106 6.41 -1.39 5.85
N PRO A 107 6.48 -2.53 5.15
CA PRO A 107 5.28 -3.33 4.87
C PRO A 107 4.57 -3.80 6.15
N SER A 108 3.28 -4.09 6.04
CA SER A 108 2.53 -4.79 7.08
C SER A 108 3.09 -6.19 7.32
N ILE A 109 2.85 -6.72 8.52
CA ILE A 109 3.16 -8.10 8.85
C ILE A 109 1.94 -8.93 8.44
N GLU A 110 2.09 -9.78 7.44
CA GLU A 110 1.09 -10.74 7.00
C GLU A 110 1.76 -12.11 6.89
N GLU A 111 1.08 -13.17 7.33
CA GLU A 111 1.54 -14.53 7.04
C GLU A 111 1.48 -14.77 5.53
N THR A 112 2.66 -14.86 4.92
CA THR A 112 2.80 -15.13 3.49
C THR A 112 3.15 -16.59 3.29
N MET A 113 2.29 -17.50 3.74
CA MET A 113 2.35 -18.87 3.23
C MET A 113 1.97 -18.82 1.75
N LEU A 114 2.85 -19.33 0.89
CA LEU A 114 2.67 -19.27 -0.56
C LEU A 114 1.62 -20.31 -1.00
N GLU A 115 0.37 -20.08 -0.60
CA GLU A 115 -0.80 -20.82 -1.07
C GLU A 115 -1.21 -20.32 -2.47
N GLY A 116 -1.99 -21.11 -3.21
CA GLY A 116 -2.32 -20.83 -4.62
C GLY A 116 -2.84 -19.42 -4.89
N GLN A 117 -3.64 -18.85 -4.00
CA GLN A 117 -4.13 -17.47 -4.14
C GLN A 117 -3.02 -16.42 -3.98
N LEU A 118 -2.08 -16.60 -3.06
CA LEU A 118 -0.97 -15.69 -2.87
C LEU A 118 0.02 -15.77 -4.03
N ALA A 119 0.25 -16.98 -4.55
CA ALA A 119 1.04 -17.19 -5.76
C ALA A 119 0.43 -16.44 -6.96
N ALA A 120 -0.87 -16.61 -7.21
CA ALA A 120 -1.58 -15.91 -8.28
C ALA A 120 -1.54 -14.39 -8.11
N ARG A 121 -1.75 -13.87 -6.90
CA ARG A 121 -1.62 -12.43 -6.61
C ARG A 121 -0.20 -11.93 -6.85
N SER A 122 0.82 -12.73 -6.54
CA SER A 122 2.23 -12.35 -6.75
C SER A 122 2.56 -12.21 -8.25
N VAL A 123 2.07 -13.13 -9.08
CA VAL A 123 2.17 -13.03 -10.55
C VAL A 123 1.46 -11.76 -11.05
N LEU A 124 0.23 -11.51 -10.59
CA LEU A 124 -0.52 -10.31 -10.98
C LEU A 124 0.16 -9.01 -10.54
N GLU A 125 0.76 -8.96 -9.35
CA GLU A 125 1.49 -7.78 -8.89
C GLU A 125 2.78 -7.54 -9.69
N TYR A 126 3.49 -8.60 -10.10
CA TYR A 126 4.61 -8.47 -11.03
C TYR A 126 4.17 -7.84 -12.37
N GLU A 127 3.10 -8.36 -12.96
CA GLU A 127 2.56 -7.85 -14.23
C GLU A 127 2.00 -6.43 -14.13
N LYS A 128 1.46 -6.04 -12.97
CA LYS A 128 1.08 -4.65 -12.70
C LYS A 128 2.28 -3.72 -12.67
N ILE A 129 3.39 -4.14 -12.07
CA ILE A 129 4.62 -3.32 -12.05
C ILE A 129 5.09 -3.04 -13.47
N GLU A 130 5.19 -4.08 -14.31
CA GLU A 130 5.58 -3.93 -15.72
C GLU A 130 4.64 -2.98 -16.47
N ARG A 131 3.34 -3.26 -16.45
CA ARG A 131 2.32 -2.46 -17.14
C ARG A 131 2.24 -1.01 -16.65
N TYR A 132 2.39 -0.76 -15.34
CA TYR A 132 2.29 0.60 -14.79
C TYR A 132 3.56 1.40 -15.08
N ALA A 133 4.71 0.73 -15.20
CA ALA A 133 5.92 1.38 -15.70
C ALA A 133 5.77 1.77 -17.17
N GLU A 134 5.22 0.88 -18.02
CA GLU A 134 4.93 1.18 -19.43
C GLU A 134 3.97 2.36 -19.61
N LYS A 135 2.97 2.48 -18.72
CA LYS A 135 2.03 3.62 -18.70
C LYS A 135 2.65 4.92 -18.21
N GLY A 136 3.79 4.86 -17.51
CA GLY A 136 4.44 6.00 -16.88
C GLY A 136 3.91 6.35 -15.47
N ASP A 137 3.05 5.52 -14.89
CA ASP A 137 2.48 5.73 -13.55
C ASP A 137 3.54 5.55 -12.44
N ILE A 138 4.55 4.71 -12.70
CA ILE A 138 5.68 4.42 -11.80
C ILE A 138 7.00 4.42 -12.57
N GLU A 139 8.10 4.62 -11.86
CA GLU A 139 9.43 4.25 -12.37
C GLU A 139 9.60 2.72 -12.27
N LYS A 140 10.15 2.07 -13.30
CA LYS A 140 10.32 0.61 -13.30
C LYS A 140 11.33 0.20 -12.22
N PRO A 141 10.93 -0.57 -11.20
CA PRO A 141 11.88 -1.07 -10.21
C PRO A 141 12.88 -2.03 -10.86
N VAL A 142 14.13 -2.01 -10.38
CA VAL A 142 15.12 -3.03 -10.76
C VAL A 142 14.71 -4.36 -10.12
N VAL A 143 14.63 -5.41 -10.94
CA VAL A 143 14.27 -6.76 -10.54
C VAL A 143 15.43 -7.69 -10.86
N SER A 144 15.85 -8.53 -9.91
CA SER A 144 16.92 -9.51 -10.13
C SER A 144 16.45 -10.65 -11.04
N ASP A 145 17.42 -11.29 -11.68
CA ASP A 145 17.18 -12.45 -12.56
C ASP A 145 16.46 -13.57 -11.81
N GLU A 146 16.84 -13.81 -10.55
CA GLU A 146 16.17 -14.77 -9.67
C GLU A 146 14.67 -14.50 -9.49
N VAL A 147 14.29 -13.23 -9.25
CA VAL A 147 12.87 -12.86 -9.07
C VAL A 147 12.11 -13.00 -10.38
N ARG A 148 12.73 -12.62 -11.51
CA ARG A 148 12.15 -12.80 -12.85
C ARG A 148 11.94 -14.27 -13.18
N GLU A 149 12.92 -15.13 -12.92
CA GLU A 149 12.81 -16.58 -13.11
C GLU A 149 11.76 -17.23 -12.19
N ALA A 150 11.62 -16.74 -10.96
CA ALA A 150 10.57 -17.19 -10.05
C ALA A 150 9.17 -16.79 -10.56
N TYR A 151 9.02 -15.58 -11.08
CA TYR A 151 7.80 -15.12 -11.75
C TYR A 151 7.43 -16.02 -12.94
N GLU A 152 8.37 -16.28 -13.86
CA GLU A 152 8.10 -17.12 -15.04
C GLU A 152 7.69 -18.55 -14.66
N ARG A 153 8.36 -19.14 -13.65
CA ARG A 153 8.00 -20.47 -13.12
C ARG A 153 6.60 -20.48 -12.51
N LEU A 154 6.28 -19.52 -11.66
CA LEU A 154 4.95 -19.43 -11.04
C LEU A 154 3.85 -19.20 -12.07
N LYS A 155 4.10 -18.35 -13.06
CA LYS A 155 3.16 -18.09 -14.16
C LYS A 155 2.88 -19.34 -14.99
N ALA A 156 3.92 -20.14 -15.28
CA ALA A 156 3.75 -21.40 -16.00
C ALA A 156 2.96 -22.45 -15.19
N ILE A 157 3.13 -22.50 -13.86
CA ILE A 157 2.38 -23.42 -12.98
C ILE A 157 0.91 -23.03 -12.85
N LEU A 158 0.63 -21.73 -12.78
CA LEU A 158 -0.71 -21.18 -12.60
C LEU A 158 -1.50 -21.01 -13.91
N GLY A 159 -0.88 -21.36 -15.04
CA GLY A 159 -1.42 -21.24 -16.40
C GLY A 159 -2.68 -22.06 -16.62
#